data_AF-A0A7Z9S242-F1
#
_entry.id   AF-A0A7Z9S242-F1
#
_cell.length_a   1.000
_cell.length_b   1.000
_cell.length_c   1.000
_cell.angle_alpha   90.00
_cell.angle_beta   90.00
_cell.angle_gamma   90.00
#
_symmetry.space_group_name_H-M   'P 1'
#
loop_
_entity.id
_entity.type
_entity.pdbx_description
1 polymer ?
#
loop_
_entity_poly.entity_id
_entity_poly.type
_entity_poly.pdbx_seq_one_letter_code
_entity_poly.pdbx_strand_id
1 'polypeptide(L)'
;MARITQLNDALYDYMLSISLREPDVLRRLREDTATRPRHGMQISPDQGQFMALLVELIGAKKCLEIGTFTGYSALSVAIALPDDGTLIACDISEEFTAHARPFWEEAGVAGKIDLRIGPALETLDGLIADGGKGSV
;
A
#
# COMPACT_ATOMS: atom_id res chain seq x y z
N MET A 1 -19.50 20.46 -23.01
CA MET A 1 -20.45 19.67 -22.21
C MET A 1 -19.71 18.44 -21.71
N ALA A 2 -19.67 18.18 -20.40
CA ALA A 2 -18.95 17.02 -19.86
C ALA A 2 -19.66 15.72 -20.31
N ARG A 3 -18.90 14.74 -20.78
CA ARG A 3 -19.40 13.39 -21.05
C ARG A 3 -19.11 12.53 -19.82
N ILE A 4 -20.13 11.86 -19.30
CA ILE A 4 -19.99 10.87 -18.24
C ILE A 4 -19.98 9.50 -18.92
N THR A 5 -18.86 8.80 -18.83
CA THR A 5 -18.72 7.43 -19.34
C THR A 5 -18.65 6.50 -18.15
N GLN A 6 -19.52 5.48 -18.13
CA GLN A 6 -19.42 4.42 -17.12
C GLN A 6 -18.21 3.53 -17.40
N LEU A 7 -17.46 3.21 -16.35
CA LEU A 7 -16.33 2.29 -16.43
C LEU A 7 -16.86 0.86 -16.38
N ASN A 8 -16.88 0.18 -17.52
CA ASN A 8 -17.18 -1.25 -17.62
C ASN A 8 -15.89 -2.07 -17.72
N ASP A 9 -15.99 -3.39 -17.61
CA ASP A 9 -14.84 -4.29 -17.59
C ASP A 9 -13.94 -4.13 -18.82
N ALA A 10 -14.52 -4.06 -20.03
CA ALA A 10 -13.73 -3.88 -21.25
C ALA A 10 -12.92 -2.58 -21.28
N LEU A 11 -13.48 -1.48 -20.75
CA LEU A 11 -12.79 -0.21 -20.66
C LEU A 11 -11.76 -0.20 -19.52
N TYR A 12 -12.05 -0.87 -18.41
CA TYR A 12 -11.13 -1.02 -17.28
C TYR A 12 -9.91 -1.87 -17.68
N ASP A 13 -10.13 -3.01 -18.33
CA ASP A 13 -9.06 -3.86 -18.86
C ASP A 13 -8.21 -3.11 -19.88
N TYR A 14 -8.84 -2.35 -20.78
CA TYR A 14 -8.11 -1.49 -21.71
C TYR A 14 -7.25 -0.46 -20.97
N MET A 15 -7.81 0.25 -19.99
CA MET A 15 -7.09 1.21 -19.17
C MET A 15 -5.86 0.58 -18.51
N LEU A 16 -6.01 -0.58 -17.87
CA LEU A 16 -4.90 -1.31 -17.25
C LEU A 16 -3.86 -1.69 -18.32
N SER A 17 -4.28 -2.23 -19.46
CA SER A 17 -3.38 -2.71 -20.51
C SER A 17 -2.45 -1.63 -21.10
N ILE A 18 -2.88 -0.36 -21.11
CA ILE A 18 -2.11 0.74 -21.71
C ILE A 18 -1.41 1.63 -20.68
N SER A 19 -1.84 1.61 -19.41
CA SER A 19 -1.39 2.58 -18.41
C SER A 19 -0.75 1.97 -17.17
N LEU A 20 -1.04 0.71 -16.84
CA LEU A 20 -0.49 0.07 -15.67
C LEU A 20 0.98 -0.31 -15.89
N ARG A 21 1.83 0.10 -14.97
CA ARG A 21 3.28 -0.17 -14.93
C ARG A 21 3.61 -0.81 -13.59
N GLU A 22 2.90 -1.89 -13.29
CA GLU A 22 3.00 -2.62 -12.03
C GLU A 22 4.33 -3.40 -11.96
N PRO A 23 5.19 -3.17 -10.96
CA PRO A 23 6.34 -4.03 -10.69
C PRO A 23 5.94 -5.48 -10.49
N ASP A 24 6.76 -6.43 -10.97
CA ASP A 24 6.44 -7.86 -10.91
C ASP A 24 6.15 -8.38 -9.49
N VAL A 25 6.84 -7.83 -8.48
CA VAL A 25 6.61 -8.17 -7.07
C VAL A 25 5.21 -7.78 -6.57
N LEU A 26 4.69 -6.62 -7.01
CA LEU A 26 3.34 -6.17 -6.72
C LEU A 26 2.30 -7.06 -7.42
N ARG A 27 2.52 -7.35 -8.71
CA ARG A 27 1.66 -8.26 -9.48
C ARG A 27 1.55 -9.63 -8.80
N ARG A 28 2.67 -10.22 -8.39
CA ARG A 28 2.70 -11.52 -7.69
C ARG A 28 2.01 -11.46 -6.33
N LEU A 29 2.17 -10.38 -5.56
CA LEU A 29 1.45 -10.20 -4.30
C LEU A 29 -0.06 -10.09 -4.50
N ARG A 30 -0.50 -9.36 -5.55
CA ARG A 30 -1.91 -9.24 -5.91
C ARG A 30 -2.50 -10.59 -6.36
N GLU A 31 -1.77 -11.35 -7.16
CA GLU A 31 -2.16 -12.69 -7.59
C GLU A 31 -2.24 -13.67 -6.41
N ASP A 32 -1.27 -13.64 -5.48
CA ASP A 32 -1.30 -14.43 -4.25
C ASP A 32 -2.52 -14.05 -3.39
N THR A 33 -2.76 -12.75 -3.18
CA THR A 33 -3.91 -12.25 -2.41
C THR A 33 -5.23 -12.69 -3.02
N ALA A 34 -5.35 -12.76 -4.35
CA ALA A 34 -6.58 -13.19 -5.04
C ALA A 34 -7.01 -14.62 -4.67
N THR A 35 -6.08 -15.46 -4.18
CA THR A 35 -6.40 -16.83 -3.72
C THR A 35 -6.86 -16.90 -2.26
N ARG A 36 -6.87 -15.77 -1.54
CA ARG A 36 -7.11 -15.71 -0.10
C ARG A 36 -8.56 -15.33 0.24
N PRO A 37 -9.04 -15.70 1.44
CA PRO A 37 -10.30 -15.16 1.95
C PRO A 37 -10.25 -13.64 2.00
N ARG A 38 -11.40 -13.00 1.73
CA ARG A 38 -11.54 -11.53 1.79
C ARG A 38 -10.61 -10.76 0.83
N HIS A 39 -10.13 -11.39 -0.24
CA HIS A 39 -9.28 -10.74 -1.26
C HIS A 39 -9.86 -9.42 -1.80
N GLY A 40 -11.19 -9.27 -1.83
CA GLY A 40 -11.88 -8.03 -2.23
C GLY A 40 -11.64 -6.82 -1.32
N MET A 41 -10.92 -6.97 -0.21
CA MET A 41 -10.47 -5.85 0.63
C MET A 41 -9.25 -5.12 0.05
N GLN A 42 -8.48 -5.76 -0.83
CA GLN A 42 -7.29 -5.16 -1.42
C GLN A 42 -7.66 -4.04 -2.40
N ILE A 43 -6.87 -2.96 -2.41
CA ILE A 43 -6.93 -1.94 -3.47
C ILE A 43 -6.58 -2.54 -4.83
N SER A 44 -7.07 -1.89 -5.89
CA SER A 44 -6.78 -2.27 -7.27
C SER A 44 -5.35 -1.86 -7.69
N PRO A 45 -4.77 -2.46 -8.75
CA PRO A 45 -3.40 -2.14 -9.14
C PRO A 45 -3.23 -0.70 -9.65
N ASP A 46 -4.25 -0.14 -10.30
CA ASP A 46 -4.28 1.28 -10.71
C ASP A 46 -4.33 2.23 -9.51
N GLN A 47 -5.01 1.87 -8.42
CA GLN A 47 -4.98 2.62 -7.16
C GLN A 47 -3.59 2.58 -6.53
N GLY A 48 -2.91 1.42 -6.51
CA GLY A 48 -1.54 1.30 -6.03
C GLY A 48 -0.56 2.18 -6.81
N GLN A 49 -0.65 2.17 -8.15
CA GLN A 49 0.13 3.05 -9.01
C GLN A 49 -0.16 4.53 -8.74
N PHE A 50 -1.43 4.90 -8.55
CA PHE A 50 -1.80 6.27 -8.24
C PHE A 50 -1.26 6.72 -6.88
N MET A 51 -1.32 5.87 -5.86
CA MET A 51 -0.73 6.17 -4.54
C MET A 51 0.79 6.37 -4.62
N ALA A 52 1.51 5.51 -5.37
CA ALA A 52 2.94 5.69 -5.62
C ALA A 52 3.25 7.03 -6.29
N LEU A 53 2.48 7.41 -7.32
CA LEU A 53 2.60 8.72 -7.95
C LEU A 53 2.39 9.87 -6.96
N LEU A 54 1.38 9.78 -6.07
CA LEU A 54 1.14 10.81 -5.07
C LEU A 54 2.31 10.95 -4.08
N VAL A 55 2.89 9.84 -3.64
CA VAL A 55 4.08 9.82 -2.75
C VAL A 55 5.23 10.59 -3.38
N GLU A 56 5.52 10.33 -4.66
CA GLU A 56 6.57 11.02 -5.42
C GLU A 56 6.26 12.51 -5.60
N LEU A 57 5.03 12.85 -6.01
CA LEU A 57 4.62 14.23 -6.29
C LEU A 57 4.66 15.13 -5.06
N ILE A 58 4.25 14.62 -3.89
CA ILE A 58 4.28 15.40 -2.65
C ILE A 58 5.64 15.31 -1.93
N GLY A 59 6.57 14.51 -2.43
CA GLY A 59 7.87 14.29 -1.80
C GLY A 59 7.75 13.67 -0.41
N ALA A 60 6.81 12.74 -0.22
CA ALA A 60 6.58 12.15 1.10
C ALA A 60 7.81 11.38 1.58
N LYS A 61 8.16 11.57 2.86
CA LYS A 61 9.19 10.79 3.55
C LYS A 61 8.66 9.96 4.70
N LYS A 62 7.47 10.32 5.21
CA LYS A 62 6.84 9.66 6.34
C LYS A 62 5.39 9.41 6.00
N CYS A 63 5.02 8.15 5.94
CA CYS A 63 3.66 7.72 5.66
C CYS A 63 3.10 6.93 6.83
N LEU A 64 1.78 6.97 6.97
CA LEU A 64 1.02 6.17 7.92
C LEU A 64 -0.10 5.49 7.14
N GLU A 65 -0.19 4.17 7.24
CA GLU A 65 -1.26 3.36 6.65
C GLU A 65 -2.09 2.71 7.77
N ILE A 66 -3.41 2.77 7.64
CA ILE A 66 -4.36 2.13 8.57
C ILE A 66 -5.18 1.11 7.78
N GLY A 67 -5.00 -0.17 8.11
CA GLY A 67 -5.50 -1.29 7.31
C GLY A 67 -4.47 -1.69 6.26
N THR A 68 -3.63 -2.65 6.61
CA THR A 68 -2.53 -3.15 5.77
C THR A 68 -2.95 -4.40 4.99
N PHE A 69 -3.80 -5.26 5.58
CA PHE A 69 -4.22 -6.54 5.03
C PHE A 69 -3.04 -7.37 4.54
N THR A 70 -3.00 -7.76 3.26
CA THR A 70 -1.88 -8.49 2.64
C THR A 70 -0.75 -7.58 2.16
N GLY A 71 -0.86 -6.27 2.38
CA GLY A 71 0.24 -5.31 2.25
C GLY A 71 0.54 -4.81 0.84
N TYR A 72 -0.40 -4.92 -0.11
CA TYR A 72 -0.21 -4.42 -1.48
C TYR A 72 -0.09 -2.89 -1.53
N SER A 73 -0.92 -2.16 -0.78
CA SER A 73 -0.84 -0.69 -0.67
C SER A 73 0.44 -0.25 0.04
N ALA A 74 0.77 -0.89 1.17
CA ALA A 74 2.03 -0.66 1.88
C ALA A 74 3.26 -0.86 0.98
N LEU A 75 3.28 -1.96 0.20
CA LEU A 75 4.36 -2.23 -0.75
C LEU A 75 4.43 -1.16 -1.84
N SER A 76 3.29 -0.75 -2.41
CA SER A 76 3.20 0.30 -3.43
C SER A 76 3.78 1.63 -2.94
N VAL A 77 3.40 2.03 -1.71
CA VAL A 77 3.89 3.26 -1.07
C VAL A 77 5.37 3.13 -0.72
N ALA A 78 5.80 2.01 -0.15
CA ALA A 78 7.18 1.83 0.29
C ALA A 78 8.20 1.79 -0.86
N ILE A 79 7.82 1.29 -2.04
CA ILE A 79 8.63 1.37 -3.26
C ILE A 79 8.83 2.82 -3.69
N ALA A 80 7.79 3.66 -3.60
CA ALA A 80 7.82 5.06 -4.03
C ALA A 80 8.52 5.99 -3.02
N LEU A 81 8.64 5.59 -1.76
CA LEU A 81 9.35 6.35 -0.74
C LEU A 81 10.87 6.42 -1.06
N PRO A 82 11.53 7.55 -0.76
CA PRO A 82 12.99 7.64 -0.86
C PRO A 82 13.67 6.65 0.10
N ASP A 83 14.98 6.47 -0.03
CA ASP A 83 15.75 5.52 0.80
C ASP A 83 15.69 5.85 2.30
N ASP A 84 15.58 7.15 2.64
CA ASP A 84 15.38 7.63 4.01
C ASP A 84 13.90 7.72 4.42
N GLY A 85 13.00 7.20 3.59
CA GLY A 85 11.56 7.21 3.82
C GLY A 85 11.09 6.06 4.72
N THR A 86 10.04 6.32 5.49
CA THR A 86 9.43 5.35 6.41
C THR A 86 7.92 5.30 6.27
N LEU A 87 7.35 4.10 6.34
CA LEU A 87 5.92 3.83 6.41
C LEU A 87 5.61 3.12 7.72
N ILE A 88 4.76 3.70 8.56
CA ILE A 88 4.14 2.97 9.67
C ILE A 88 2.87 2.31 9.11
N ALA A 89 2.79 0.99 9.18
CA ALA A 89 1.65 0.22 8.69
C ALA A 89 0.90 -0.39 9.88
N CYS A 90 -0.38 -0.08 10.03
CA CYS A 90 -1.21 -0.57 11.13
C CYS A 90 -2.18 -1.64 10.64
N ASP A 91 -2.24 -2.78 11.34
CA ASP A 91 -3.28 -3.78 11.12
C ASP A 91 -3.58 -4.57 12.39
N ILE A 92 -4.79 -5.11 12.49
CA ILE A 92 -5.18 -5.98 13.61
C ILE A 92 -4.82 -7.45 13.36
N SER A 93 -4.58 -7.84 12.10
CA SER A 93 -4.38 -9.22 11.69
C SER A 93 -2.91 -9.51 11.41
N GLU A 94 -2.28 -10.25 12.32
CA GLU A 94 -0.97 -10.85 12.06
C GLU A 94 -1.03 -11.89 10.93
N GLU A 95 -2.12 -12.65 10.85
CA GLU A 95 -2.35 -13.68 9.82
C GLU A 95 -2.23 -13.10 8.41
N PHE A 96 -3.00 -12.04 8.09
CA PHE A 96 -2.96 -11.47 6.75
C PHE A 96 -1.64 -10.75 6.45
N THR A 97 -1.11 -10.02 7.43
CA THR A 97 0.12 -9.23 7.23
C THR A 97 1.38 -10.09 7.16
N ALA A 98 1.36 -11.31 7.71
CA ALA A 98 2.44 -12.28 7.53
C ALA A 98 2.69 -12.61 6.05
N HIS A 99 1.68 -12.51 5.19
CA HIS A 99 1.83 -12.71 3.75
C HIS A 99 2.56 -11.56 3.06
N ALA A 100 2.54 -10.36 3.62
CA ALA A 100 3.16 -9.19 3.01
C ALA A 100 4.69 -9.20 3.13
N ARG A 101 5.21 -9.68 4.27
CA ARG A 101 6.63 -9.60 4.64
C ARG A 101 7.59 -10.17 3.58
N PRO A 102 7.37 -11.38 3.01
CA PRO A 102 8.26 -11.92 1.98
C PRO A 102 8.35 -11.02 0.74
N PHE A 103 7.24 -10.38 0.34
CA PHE A 103 7.23 -9.49 -0.81
C PHE A 103 7.91 -8.14 -0.51
N TRP A 104 7.78 -7.64 0.71
CA TRP A 104 8.51 -6.45 1.16
C TRP A 104 10.02 -6.68 1.21
N GLU A 105 10.45 -7.88 1.62
CA GLU A 105 11.85 -8.31 1.61
C GLU A 105 12.36 -8.47 0.17
N GLU A 106 11.61 -9.16 -0.69
CA GLU A 106 11.96 -9.34 -2.11
C GLU A 106 12.13 -7.99 -2.83
N ALA A 107 11.25 -7.03 -2.53
CA ALA A 107 11.31 -5.68 -3.08
C ALA A 107 12.41 -4.79 -2.45
N GLY A 108 13.10 -5.26 -1.41
CA GLY A 108 14.14 -4.50 -0.71
C GLY A 108 13.63 -3.31 0.12
N VAL A 109 12.33 -3.26 0.42
CA VAL A 109 11.69 -2.15 1.15
C VAL A 109 11.25 -2.50 2.56
N ALA A 110 11.45 -3.74 3.01
CA ALA A 110 11.10 -4.17 4.37
C ALA A 110 11.68 -3.25 5.46
N GLY A 111 12.89 -2.70 5.27
CA GLY A 111 13.50 -1.76 6.20
C GLY A 111 12.80 -0.39 6.29
N LYS A 112 11.95 -0.04 5.32
CA LYS A 112 11.14 1.18 5.31
C LYS A 112 9.79 0.99 6.02
N ILE A 113 9.36 -0.25 6.27
CA ILE A 113 8.00 -0.57 6.75
C ILE A 113 8.05 -0.99 8.22
N ASP A 114 7.47 -0.17 9.08
CA ASP A 114 7.25 -0.43 10.49
C ASP A 114 5.82 -0.94 10.71
N LEU A 115 5.65 -2.26 10.65
CA LEU A 115 4.36 -2.93 10.84
C LEU A 115 4.00 -3.03 12.33
N ARG A 116 2.88 -2.43 12.71
CA ARG A 116 2.32 -2.42 14.06
C ARG A 116 1.05 -3.25 14.11
N ILE A 117 1.11 -4.39 14.81
CA ILE A 117 -0.04 -5.27 15.02
C ILE A 117 -0.83 -4.82 16.24
N GLY A 118 -2.12 -4.57 16.06
CA GLY A 118 -3.06 -4.16 17.10
C GLY A 118 -4.08 -3.14 16.58
N PRO A 119 -5.02 -2.70 17.44
CA PRO A 119 -5.93 -1.62 17.09
C PRO A 119 -5.14 -0.36 16.68
N ALA A 120 -5.46 0.21 15.52
CA ALA A 120 -4.75 1.39 15.01
C ALA A 120 -4.81 2.57 15.98
N LEU A 121 -5.90 2.70 16.76
CA LEU A 121 -6.03 3.72 17.80
C LEU A 121 -4.90 3.66 18.84
N GLU A 122 -4.49 2.47 19.28
CA GLU A 122 -3.40 2.33 20.25
C GLU A 122 -2.07 2.77 19.65
N THR A 123 -1.84 2.47 18.36
CA THR A 123 -0.66 2.96 17.64
C THR A 123 -0.69 4.48 17.51
N LEU A 124 -1.84 5.07 17.19
CA LEU A 124 -2.02 6.52 17.08
C LEU A 124 -1.80 7.23 18.42
N ASP A 125 -2.35 6.71 19.52
CA ASP A 125 -2.17 7.25 20.86
C ASP A 125 -0.69 7.23 21.27
N GLY A 126 0.02 6.13 20.97
CA GLY A 126 1.46 6.03 21.18
C GLY A 126 2.25 7.06 20.37
N LEU A 127 1.89 7.27 19.10
CA LEU A 127 2.53 8.30 18.25
C LEU A 127 2.31 9.71 18.79
N ILE A 128 1.12 10.03 19.31
CA ILE A 128 0.83 11.31 19.94
C ILE A 128 1.67 11.50 21.22
N ALA A 129 1.74 10.46 22.07
CA ALA A 129 2.50 10.50 23.32
C ALA A 129 4.01 10.69 23.09
N ASP A 130 4.56 10.12 22.01
CA ASP A 130 5.95 10.26 21.60
C ASP A 130 6.27 11.63 20.96
N GLY A 131 5.33 12.58 21.01
CA GLY A 131 5.47 13.92 20.42
C GLY A 131 5.41 13.91 18.89
N GLY A 132 4.83 12.85 18.31
CA GLY A 132 4.71 12.68 16.86
C GLY A 132 6.06 12.72 16.18
N LYS A 133 6.99 11.79 16.49
CA LYS A 133 8.29 11.64 15.78
C LYS A 133 8.08 11.57 14.26
N GLY A 134 7.95 12.71 13.58
CA GLY A 134 7.09 12.74 12.40
C GLY A 134 6.75 14.12 11.88
N SER A 135 6.21 14.98 12.72
CA SER A 135 5.77 16.33 12.34
C SER A 135 6.94 17.28 12.14
N VAL A 136 7.27 17.55 10.88
CA VAL A 136 7.91 18.78 10.42
C VAL A 136 6.93 19.47 9.47
#